data_AF-A0A6A4VSY9-F1
#
_entry.id   AF-A0A6A4VSY9-F1
#
_cell.length_a   1.000
_cell.length_b   1.000
_cell.length_c   1.000
_cell.angle_alpha   90.00
_cell.angle_beta   90.00
_cell.angle_gamma   90.00
#
_symmetry.space_group_name_H-M   'P 1'
#
loop_
_entity.id
_entity.type
_entity.pdbx_description
1 polymer ?
#
loop_
_entity_poly.entity_id
_entity_poly.type
_entity_poly.pdbx_seq_one_letter_code
_entity_poly.pdbx_strand_id
1 'polypeptide(L)'
;MHLVLGDSIARRATISSRLPDDLVLNRAKGGETWRSLLERLETEVAAWQTAATAANLLPGIVVLWLTGNEVYSRLSLLASFDKALLTTVGRTAAAVIARLKSADQVIVLGPLPRLAGEMHGVTWEYTAAYHLERTLVKLDTEAKIVPLGRALTRKISKNRHGLKGCEGWYLPDGIHLSPEGYQKLADIVPLWLTLS
;
A
#
# COMPACT_ATOMS: atom_id res chain seq x y z
N MET A 1 3.91 8.71 18.02
CA MET A 1 3.32 7.41 17.61
C MET A 1 2.79 7.51 16.19
N HIS A 2 3.27 6.64 15.30
CA HIS A 2 2.81 6.52 13.92
C HIS A 2 1.62 5.58 13.78
N LEU A 3 0.88 5.70 12.68
CA LEU A 3 -0.27 4.85 12.37
C LEU A 3 -0.06 4.16 11.03
N VAL A 4 -0.32 2.86 10.94
CA VAL A 4 -0.39 2.12 9.68
C VAL A 4 -1.84 1.73 9.40
N LEU A 5 -2.35 2.15 8.25
CA LEU A 5 -3.62 1.73 7.70
C LEU A 5 -3.37 1.05 6.36
N GLY A 6 -4.01 -0.08 6.12
CA GLY A 6 -3.70 -0.84 4.93
C GLY A 6 -4.45 -2.15 4.87
N ASP A 7 -4.07 -2.97 3.90
CA ASP A 7 -4.66 -4.28 3.67
C ASP A 7 -3.88 -5.42 4.33
N SER A 8 -4.07 -6.66 3.86
CA SER A 8 -3.35 -7.82 4.39
C SER A 8 -1.84 -7.74 4.18
N ILE A 9 -1.34 -7.03 3.16
CA ILE A 9 0.10 -6.84 2.94
C ILE A 9 0.67 -5.96 4.03
N ALA A 10 0.04 -4.81 4.29
CA ALA A 10 0.46 -3.88 5.33
C ALA A 10 0.37 -4.51 6.73
N ARG A 11 -0.65 -5.33 6.97
CA ARG A 11 -0.83 -6.06 8.22
C ARG A 11 0.30 -7.06 8.47
N ARG A 12 0.80 -7.70 7.40
CA ARG A 12 1.84 -8.73 7.46
C ARG A 12 3.26 -8.17 7.43
N ALA A 13 3.45 -6.93 6.97
CA ALA A 13 4.76 -6.32 6.77
C ALA A 13 5.54 -5.98 8.04
N THR A 14 4.98 -6.30 9.22
CA THR A 14 5.55 -6.02 10.55
C THR A 14 6.18 -4.61 10.67
N ILE A 15 5.49 -3.61 10.11
CA ILE A 15 6.02 -2.24 9.99
C ILE A 15 6.38 -1.69 11.38
N SER A 16 7.63 -1.25 11.51
CA SER A 16 8.14 -0.60 12.73
C SER A 16 9.05 0.58 12.39
N SER A 17 9.33 1.43 13.37
CA SER A 17 10.28 2.54 13.23
C SER A 17 11.70 2.07 13.57
N ARG A 18 12.70 2.61 12.86
CA ARG A 18 14.12 2.51 13.20
C ARG A 18 14.54 3.52 14.26
N LEU A 19 13.68 4.49 14.57
CA LEU A 19 13.95 5.51 15.57
C LEU A 19 13.56 4.95 16.96
N PRO A 20 14.47 4.99 17.97
CA PRO A 20 14.32 4.25 19.22
C PRO A 20 13.05 4.55 20.04
N ASP A 21 12.50 5.76 19.92
CA ASP A 21 11.36 6.23 20.72
C ASP A 21 10.03 6.24 19.94
N ASP A 22 10.06 5.85 18.67
CA ASP A 22 8.90 5.88 17.80
C ASP A 22 8.09 4.58 17.89
N LEU A 23 6.89 4.68 18.45
CA LEU A 23 5.92 3.60 18.40
C LEU A 23 5.11 3.63 17.11
N VAL A 24 4.83 2.46 16.55
CA VAL A 24 3.94 2.28 15.38
C VAL A 24 2.71 1.49 15.80
N LEU A 25 1.52 2.06 15.58
CA LEU A 25 0.26 1.37 15.76
C LEU A 25 -0.23 0.83 14.40
N ASN A 26 -0.21 -0.49 14.22
CA ASN A 26 -0.70 -1.12 13.00
C ASN A 26 -2.20 -1.47 13.11
N ARG A 27 -3.01 -0.83 12.26
CA ARG A 27 -4.48 -0.98 12.16
C ARG A 27 -4.92 -1.46 10.77
N ALA A 28 -3.99 -2.06 10.02
CA ALA A 28 -4.26 -2.67 8.74
C ALA A 28 -5.15 -3.92 8.89
N LYS A 29 -6.01 -4.17 7.90
CA LYS A 29 -7.03 -5.22 7.93
C LYS A 29 -7.05 -5.99 6.62
N GLY A 30 -7.23 -7.31 6.69
CA GLY A 30 -7.33 -8.12 5.49
C GLY A 30 -8.47 -7.67 4.57
N GLY A 31 -8.19 -7.58 3.27
CA GLY A 31 -9.18 -7.22 2.24
C GLY A 31 -9.62 -5.75 2.22
N GLU A 32 -8.95 -4.88 2.99
CA GLU A 32 -9.24 -3.45 3.03
C GLU A 32 -9.13 -2.81 1.62
N THR A 33 -10.06 -1.92 1.32
CA THR A 33 -10.10 -1.05 0.13
C THR A 33 -10.08 0.41 0.59
N TRP A 34 -9.79 1.35 -0.30
CA TRP A 34 -9.89 2.79 -0.03
C TRP A 34 -11.31 3.14 0.43
N ARG A 35 -12.32 2.49 -0.15
CA ARG A 35 -13.72 2.67 0.25
C ARG A 35 -13.99 2.17 1.66
N SER A 36 -13.63 0.93 1.97
CA SER A 36 -13.87 0.38 3.31
C SER A 36 -13.06 1.12 4.38
N LEU A 37 -11.86 1.60 4.02
CA LEU A 37 -11.03 2.39 4.92
C LEU A 37 -11.71 3.73 5.20
N LEU A 38 -12.23 4.39 4.17
CA LEU A 38 -12.94 5.65 4.33
C LEU A 38 -14.15 5.52 5.26
N GLU A 39 -14.91 4.41 5.15
CA GLU A 39 -16.09 4.15 6.00
C GLU A 39 -15.75 4.04 7.49
N ARG A 40 -14.52 3.63 7.84
CA ARG A 40 -14.08 3.45 9.24
C ARG A 40 -13.00 4.43 9.71
N LEU A 41 -12.58 5.35 8.86
CA LEU A 41 -11.36 6.15 9.05
C LEU A 41 -11.35 6.88 10.38
N GLU A 42 -12.45 7.55 10.72
CA GLU A 42 -12.59 8.33 11.95
C GLU A 42 -12.40 7.47 13.21
N THR A 43 -12.94 6.25 13.21
CA THR A 43 -12.77 5.30 14.31
C THR A 43 -11.30 4.91 14.49
N GLU A 44 -10.56 4.73 13.39
CA GLU A 44 -9.14 4.38 13.46
C GLU A 44 -8.26 5.55 13.89
N VAL A 45 -8.56 6.76 13.42
CA VAL A 45 -7.87 7.99 13.82
C VAL A 45 -8.10 8.26 15.31
N ALA A 46 -9.33 8.13 15.80
CA ALA A 46 -9.65 8.30 17.22
C ALA A 46 -8.93 7.25 18.09
N ALA A 47 -8.91 5.98 17.66
CA ALA A 47 -8.19 4.93 18.36
C ALA A 47 -6.68 5.21 18.42
N TRP A 48 -6.10 5.71 17.33
CA TRP A 48 -4.70 6.10 17.27
C TRP A 48 -4.37 7.28 18.19
N GLN A 49 -5.18 8.33 18.17
CA GLN A 49 -4.99 9.49 19.05
C GLN A 49 -5.10 9.09 20.53
N THR A 50 -6.04 8.21 20.85
CA THR A 50 -6.20 7.66 22.20
C THR A 50 -4.96 6.87 22.61
N ALA A 51 -4.45 5.99 21.75
CA ALA A 51 -3.25 5.19 22.01
C ALA A 51 -1.99 6.07 22.15
N ALA A 52 -1.84 7.09 21.31
CA ALA A 52 -0.73 8.04 21.38
C ALA A 52 -0.76 8.78 22.72
N THR A 53 -1.93 9.31 23.11
CA THR A 53 -2.12 10.00 24.39
C THR A 53 -1.81 9.08 25.58
N ALA A 54 -2.30 7.84 25.57
CA ALA A 54 -2.03 6.87 26.65
C ALA A 54 -0.53 6.53 26.78
N ALA A 55 0.22 6.61 25.69
CA ALA A 55 1.67 6.42 25.66
C ALA A 55 2.47 7.70 25.93
N ASN A 56 1.82 8.82 26.25
CA ASN A 56 2.44 10.16 26.34
C ASN A 56 3.21 10.57 25.06
N LEU A 57 2.70 10.18 23.89
CA LEU A 57 3.26 10.51 22.59
C LEU A 57 2.31 11.39 21.78
N LEU A 58 2.86 12.21 20.89
CA LEU A 58 2.07 12.92 19.89
C LEU A 58 1.69 11.99 18.72
N PRO A 59 0.54 12.24 18.07
CA PRO A 59 0.25 11.67 16.76
C PRO A 59 1.36 12.10 15.76
N GLY A 60 2.01 11.12 15.13
CA GLY A 60 3.04 11.34 14.12
C GLY A 60 2.55 11.07 12.70
N ILE A 61 3.42 10.45 11.91
CA ILE A 61 3.17 10.07 10.50
C ILE A 61 2.11 8.97 10.38
N VAL A 62 1.24 9.08 9.38
CA VAL A 62 0.32 8.01 8.94
C VAL A 62 0.85 7.38 7.66
N VAL A 63 0.99 6.05 7.66
CA VAL A 63 1.36 5.24 6.50
C VAL A 63 0.11 4.53 5.97
N LEU A 64 -0.23 4.80 4.72
CA LEU A 64 -1.31 4.16 3.98
C LEU A 64 -0.72 3.14 3.00
N TRP A 65 -1.14 1.87 3.09
CA TRP A 65 -0.70 0.85 2.15
C TRP A 65 -1.84 -0.10 1.74
N LEU A 66 -2.57 0.32 0.71
CA LEU A 66 -3.62 -0.45 0.06
C LEU A 66 -3.14 -0.91 -1.31
N THR A 67 -2.92 -2.20 -1.44
CA THR A 67 -2.13 -2.78 -2.53
C THR A 67 -2.91 -3.08 -3.79
N GLY A 68 -4.25 -3.01 -3.73
CA GLY A 68 -5.11 -3.05 -4.92
C GLY A 68 -6.36 -3.92 -4.81
N ASN A 69 -6.93 -4.15 -3.62
CA ASN A 69 -8.15 -4.97 -3.48
C ASN A 69 -9.34 -4.48 -4.34
N GLU A 70 -9.33 -3.23 -4.80
CA GLU A 70 -10.33 -2.68 -5.71
C GLU A 70 -10.14 -3.07 -7.16
N VAL A 71 -8.90 -3.30 -7.60
CA VAL A 71 -8.56 -3.53 -9.00
C VAL A 71 -8.34 -5.00 -9.33
N TYR A 72 -8.59 -5.89 -8.37
CA TYR A 72 -8.64 -7.35 -8.56
C TYR A 72 -9.96 -7.90 -8.04
N SER A 73 -10.63 -8.71 -8.85
CA SER A 73 -11.89 -9.34 -8.49
C SER A 73 -11.69 -10.36 -7.37
N ARG A 74 -12.52 -10.31 -6.34
CA ARG A 74 -12.51 -11.36 -5.30
C ARG A 74 -13.02 -12.71 -5.80
N LEU A 75 -13.83 -12.71 -6.87
CA LEU A 75 -14.43 -13.92 -7.41
C LEU A 75 -13.46 -14.66 -8.34
N SER A 76 -12.83 -13.95 -9.26
CA SER A 76 -11.93 -14.54 -10.26
C SER A 76 -10.46 -14.40 -9.91
N LEU A 77 -10.10 -13.59 -8.91
CA LEU A 77 -8.74 -13.14 -8.56
C LEU A 77 -8.06 -12.28 -9.64
N LEU A 78 -8.60 -12.25 -10.86
CA LEU A 78 -8.07 -11.51 -11.99
C LEU A 78 -8.21 -9.99 -11.82
N ALA A 79 -7.31 -9.28 -12.48
CA ALA A 79 -7.39 -7.84 -12.69
C ALA A 79 -8.77 -7.46 -13.25
N SER A 80 -9.42 -6.51 -12.60
CA SER A 80 -10.72 -5.99 -12.98
C SER A 80 -10.75 -4.51 -12.67
N PHE A 81 -10.52 -3.70 -13.71
CA PHE A 81 -10.54 -2.25 -13.59
C PHE A 81 -10.94 -1.60 -14.91
N ASP A 82 -11.51 -0.41 -14.79
CA ASP A 82 -11.75 0.50 -15.90
C ASP A 82 -11.46 1.94 -15.44
N LYS A 83 -11.62 2.89 -16.37
CA LYS A 83 -11.38 4.32 -16.08
C LYS A 83 -12.33 4.87 -15.02
N ALA A 84 -13.58 4.41 -14.96
CA ALA A 84 -14.58 4.91 -14.02
C ALA A 84 -14.27 4.44 -12.59
N LEU A 85 -13.88 3.17 -12.43
CA LEU A 85 -13.40 2.61 -11.18
C LEU A 85 -12.16 3.35 -10.69
N LEU A 86 -11.13 3.50 -11.53
CA LEU A 86 -9.90 4.21 -11.14
C LEU A 86 -10.17 5.66 -10.74
N THR A 87 -11.05 6.36 -11.45
CA THR A 87 -11.48 7.72 -11.07
C THR A 87 -12.18 7.74 -9.71
N THR A 88 -12.98 6.72 -9.41
CA THR A 88 -13.66 6.59 -8.12
C THR A 88 -12.65 6.31 -7.01
N VAL A 89 -11.74 5.35 -7.22
CA VAL A 89 -10.66 5.03 -6.28
C VAL A 89 -9.79 6.26 -6.01
N GLY A 90 -9.40 7.02 -7.03
CA GLY A 90 -8.63 8.25 -6.86
C GLY A 90 -9.33 9.30 -6.01
N ARG A 91 -10.64 9.53 -6.24
CA ARG A 91 -11.45 10.43 -5.42
C ARG A 91 -11.56 9.94 -3.98
N THR A 92 -11.76 8.65 -3.76
CA THR A 92 -11.82 8.06 -2.42
C THR A 92 -10.48 8.17 -1.70
N ALA A 93 -9.36 7.91 -2.39
CA ALA A 93 -8.03 8.04 -1.83
C ALA A 93 -7.73 9.49 -1.40
N ALA A 94 -8.03 10.47 -2.25
CA ALA A 94 -7.91 11.89 -1.91
C ALA A 94 -8.77 12.24 -0.69
N ALA A 95 -10.00 11.71 -0.60
CA ALA A 95 -10.90 11.95 0.51
C ALA A 95 -10.44 11.31 1.83
N VAL A 96 -9.73 10.17 1.77
CA VAL A 96 -9.06 9.56 2.94
C VAL A 96 -7.90 10.45 3.39
N ILE A 97 -7.02 10.82 2.47
CA ILE A 97 -5.84 11.64 2.78
C ILE A 97 -6.23 12.99 3.39
N ALA A 98 -7.23 13.67 2.81
CA ALA A 98 -7.70 14.97 3.27
C ALA A 98 -8.32 14.95 4.68
N ARG A 99 -8.71 13.78 5.20
CA ARG A 99 -9.24 13.61 6.56
C ARG A 99 -8.15 13.32 7.60
N LEU A 100 -6.94 12.96 7.18
CA LEU A 100 -5.81 12.68 8.07
C LEU A 100 -5.07 13.95 8.51
N LYS A 101 -5.80 15.04 8.80
CA LYS A 101 -5.23 16.36 9.13
C LYS A 101 -4.47 16.40 10.46
N SER A 102 -4.72 15.44 11.33
CA SER A 102 -4.02 15.30 12.61
C SER A 102 -2.65 14.63 12.48
N ALA A 103 -2.31 14.13 11.31
CA ALA A 103 -1.01 13.55 11.04
C ALA A 103 0.02 14.64 10.72
N ASP A 104 1.23 14.46 11.24
CA ASP A 104 2.39 15.29 10.86
C ASP A 104 2.71 15.15 9.36
N GLN A 105 2.58 13.93 8.84
CA GLN A 105 2.70 13.63 7.42
C GLN A 105 1.84 12.41 7.06
N VAL A 106 1.38 12.35 5.81
CA VAL A 106 0.78 11.15 5.22
C VAL A 106 1.72 10.59 4.17
N ILE A 107 2.03 9.30 4.27
CA ILE A 107 2.82 8.56 3.29
C ILE A 107 1.94 7.47 2.67
N VAL A 108 1.83 7.45 1.35
CA VAL A 108 1.10 6.42 0.60
C VAL A 108 2.11 5.49 -0.06
N LEU A 109 2.18 4.26 0.41
CA LEU A 109 2.96 3.21 -0.24
C LEU A 109 2.19 2.66 -1.43
N GLY A 110 2.86 2.59 -2.58
CA GLY A 110 2.25 2.26 -3.85
C GLY A 110 1.69 0.84 -3.91
N PRO A 111 0.72 0.60 -4.83
CA PRO A 111 0.12 -0.70 -5.02
C PRO A 111 1.13 -1.71 -5.58
N LEU A 112 0.81 -3.00 -5.40
CA LEU A 112 1.70 -4.09 -5.78
C LEU A 112 1.04 -4.98 -6.84
N PRO A 113 1.80 -5.46 -7.84
CA PRO A 113 1.26 -6.44 -8.78
C PRO A 113 0.95 -7.75 -8.06
N ARG A 114 -0.07 -8.49 -8.54
CA ARG A 114 -0.42 -9.83 -8.03
C ARG A 114 -0.16 -10.86 -9.11
N LEU A 115 0.72 -11.83 -8.87
CA LEU A 115 0.98 -12.91 -9.81
C LEU A 115 -0.29 -13.73 -10.13
N ALA A 116 -1.15 -13.96 -9.13
CA ALA A 116 -2.39 -14.72 -9.32
C ALA A 116 -3.49 -13.94 -10.06
N GLY A 117 -3.38 -12.61 -10.13
CA GLY A 117 -4.39 -11.74 -10.74
C GLY A 117 -4.04 -11.24 -12.13
N GLU A 118 -2.85 -11.57 -12.63
CA GLU A 118 -2.27 -10.99 -13.83
C GLU A 118 -2.03 -12.04 -14.90
N MET A 119 -2.02 -11.63 -16.17
CA MET A 119 -1.60 -12.52 -17.25
C MET A 119 -0.13 -12.92 -17.06
N HIS A 120 0.20 -14.19 -17.34
CA HIS A 120 1.55 -14.69 -17.15
C HIS A 120 2.58 -13.85 -17.95
N GLY A 121 3.59 -13.34 -17.25
CA GLY A 121 4.67 -12.55 -17.85
C GLY A 121 4.25 -11.16 -18.34
N VAL A 122 3.09 -10.65 -17.92
CA VAL A 122 2.62 -9.30 -18.27
C VAL A 122 3.69 -8.25 -17.92
N THR A 123 3.81 -7.25 -18.78
CA THR A 123 4.65 -6.08 -18.57
C THR A 123 4.05 -5.16 -17.53
N TRP A 124 4.90 -4.48 -16.75
CA TRP A 124 4.50 -3.60 -15.65
C TRP A 124 3.39 -2.63 -16.06
N GLU A 125 3.53 -1.98 -17.21
CA GLU A 125 2.60 -0.95 -17.72
C GLU A 125 1.19 -1.46 -18.03
N TYR A 126 0.99 -2.77 -18.04
CA TYR A 126 -0.30 -3.42 -18.29
C TYR A 126 -0.89 -4.07 -17.04
N THR A 127 -0.20 -4.01 -15.91
CA THR A 127 -0.72 -4.52 -14.63
C THR A 127 -1.79 -3.60 -14.07
N ALA A 128 -2.74 -4.16 -13.33
CA ALA A 128 -3.73 -3.38 -12.60
C ALA A 128 -3.06 -2.45 -11.56
N ALA A 129 -1.99 -2.94 -10.93
CA ALA A 129 -1.20 -2.17 -9.98
C ALA A 129 -0.57 -0.92 -10.61
N TYR A 130 -0.05 -0.99 -11.84
CA TYR A 130 0.46 0.19 -12.54
C TYR A 130 -0.62 1.24 -12.74
N HIS A 131 -1.80 0.85 -13.22
CA HIS A 131 -2.89 1.80 -13.45
C HIS A 131 -3.39 2.45 -12.16
N LEU A 132 -3.45 1.69 -11.07
CA LEU A 132 -3.74 2.22 -9.73
C LEU A 132 -2.63 3.17 -9.25
N GLU A 133 -1.36 2.81 -9.41
CA GLU A 133 -0.23 3.68 -9.03
C GLU A 133 -0.26 5.00 -9.79
N ARG A 134 -0.46 4.95 -11.11
CA ARG A 134 -0.60 6.16 -11.94
C ARG A 134 -1.80 7.02 -11.55
N THR A 135 -2.83 6.42 -10.96
CA THR A 135 -3.99 7.16 -10.44
C THR A 135 -3.61 7.88 -9.15
N LEU A 136 -2.95 7.20 -8.23
CA LEU A 136 -2.52 7.77 -6.94
C LEU A 136 -1.48 8.89 -7.14
N VAL A 137 -0.43 8.65 -7.94
CA VAL A 137 0.65 9.62 -8.19
C VAL A 137 0.16 10.93 -8.83
N LYS A 138 -1.02 10.92 -9.46
CA LYS A 138 -1.63 12.11 -10.08
C LYS A 138 -2.55 12.89 -9.15
N LEU A 139 -2.76 12.44 -7.92
CA LEU A 139 -3.58 13.16 -6.96
C LEU A 139 -2.92 14.49 -6.60
N ASP A 140 -3.71 15.54 -6.57
CA ASP A 140 -3.31 16.84 -6.03
C ASP A 140 -3.43 16.77 -4.50
N THR A 141 -2.32 16.45 -3.83
CA THR A 141 -2.29 16.18 -2.40
C THR A 141 -0.90 16.44 -1.81
N GLU A 142 -0.86 16.79 -0.52
CA GLU A 142 0.38 16.96 0.24
C GLU A 142 0.99 15.61 0.69
N ALA A 143 0.28 14.49 0.51
CA ALA A 143 0.80 13.18 0.87
C ALA A 143 2.01 12.78 0.01
N LYS A 144 3.01 12.18 0.65
CA LYS A 144 4.16 11.60 -0.04
C LYS A 144 3.78 10.24 -0.62
N ILE A 145 3.72 10.14 -1.94
CA ILE A 145 3.43 8.87 -2.62
C ILE A 145 4.74 8.19 -2.99
N VAL A 146 4.91 6.94 -2.55
CA VAL A 146 6.12 6.12 -2.76
C VAL A 146 5.77 4.96 -3.69
N PRO A 147 6.11 5.03 -4.98
CA PRO A 147 5.93 3.92 -5.92
C PRO A 147 6.69 2.67 -5.49
N LEU A 148 6.01 1.54 -5.34
CA LEU A 148 6.61 0.27 -4.92
C LEU A 148 6.45 -0.85 -5.96
N GLY A 149 5.35 -0.86 -6.72
CA GLY A 149 4.99 -2.02 -7.52
C GLY A 149 6.02 -2.38 -8.59
N ARG A 150 6.64 -1.38 -9.24
CA ARG A 150 7.69 -1.62 -10.24
C ARG A 150 8.92 -2.30 -9.65
N ALA A 151 9.20 -2.13 -8.36
CA ALA A 151 10.33 -2.80 -7.72
C ALA A 151 10.18 -4.32 -7.78
N LEU A 152 8.95 -4.83 -7.63
CA LEU A 152 8.60 -6.25 -7.73
C LEU A 152 8.45 -6.74 -9.16
N THR A 153 9.29 -6.24 -10.06
CA THR A 153 9.36 -6.69 -11.45
C THR A 153 10.79 -7.05 -11.82
N ARG A 154 10.94 -7.85 -12.87
CA ARG A 154 12.24 -8.13 -13.48
C ARG A 154 12.33 -7.52 -14.86
N LYS A 155 13.55 -7.12 -15.23
CA LYS A 155 13.85 -6.68 -16.60
C LYS A 155 13.66 -7.88 -17.54
N ILE A 156 12.76 -7.74 -18.51
CA ILE A 156 12.47 -8.78 -19.52
C ILE A 156 13.11 -8.46 -20.88
N SER A 157 13.36 -7.18 -21.17
CA SER A 157 14.07 -6.72 -22.37
C SER A 157 14.72 -5.36 -22.13
N LYS A 158 15.38 -4.78 -23.14
CA LYS A 158 16.16 -3.53 -23.03
C LYS A 158 15.42 -2.42 -22.27
N ASN A 159 14.13 -2.26 -22.54
CA ASN A 159 13.30 -1.18 -22.00
C ASN A 159 12.01 -1.68 -21.30
N ARG A 160 11.91 -2.96 -20.96
CA ARG A 160 10.67 -3.51 -20.39
C ARG A 160 10.92 -4.28 -19.11
N HIS A 161 9.98 -4.12 -18.21
CA HIS A 161 9.89 -4.86 -16.95
C HIS A 161 8.59 -5.64 -16.93
N GLY A 162 8.59 -6.80 -16.29
CA GLY A 162 7.41 -7.65 -16.18
C GLY A 162 7.49 -8.61 -15.00
N LEU A 163 6.44 -9.41 -14.85
CA LEU A 163 6.26 -10.31 -13.72
C LEU A 163 6.89 -11.69 -13.89
N LYS A 164 7.46 -11.99 -15.07
CA LYS A 164 8.12 -13.28 -15.32
C LYS A 164 9.32 -13.46 -14.38
N GLY A 165 9.38 -14.58 -13.65
CA GLY A 165 10.49 -14.89 -12.75
C GLY A 165 10.42 -14.18 -11.39
N CYS A 166 9.27 -13.59 -11.04
CA CYS A 166 9.08 -12.85 -9.79
C CYS A 166 8.49 -13.71 -8.66
N GLU A 167 8.27 -15.01 -8.89
CA GLU A 167 7.58 -15.95 -7.99
C GLU A 167 8.21 -15.99 -6.60
N GLY A 168 9.55 -15.90 -6.51
CA GLY A 168 10.27 -15.90 -5.24
C GLY A 168 10.06 -14.67 -4.35
N TRP A 169 9.33 -13.65 -4.80
CA TRP A 169 8.94 -12.49 -3.96
C TRP A 169 7.53 -12.59 -3.41
N TYR A 170 6.81 -13.65 -3.76
CA TYR A 170 5.43 -13.89 -3.37
C TYR A 170 5.29 -15.21 -2.67
N LEU A 171 4.27 -15.32 -1.82
CA LEU A 171 3.80 -16.60 -1.31
C LEU A 171 3.13 -17.39 -2.44
N PRO A 172 2.86 -18.70 -2.24
CA PRO A 172 2.22 -19.54 -3.25
C PRO A 172 0.85 -19.04 -3.74
N ASP A 173 0.18 -18.18 -2.95
CA ASP A 173 -1.08 -17.56 -3.37
C ASP A 173 -0.91 -16.49 -4.45
N GLY A 174 0.32 -16.08 -4.78
CA GLY A 174 0.61 -15.07 -5.79
C GLY A 174 0.04 -13.69 -5.48
N ILE A 175 -0.40 -13.44 -4.24
CA ILE A 175 -1.02 -12.20 -3.78
C ILE A 175 -0.14 -11.58 -2.69
N HIS A 176 0.23 -12.36 -1.69
CA HIS A 176 1.00 -11.91 -0.54
C HIS A 176 2.50 -11.99 -0.80
N LEU A 177 3.25 -11.07 -0.20
CA LEU A 177 4.72 -11.09 -0.30
C LEU A 177 5.32 -12.18 0.58
N SER A 178 6.40 -12.77 0.10
CA SER A 178 7.32 -13.55 0.93
C SER A 178 8.22 -12.60 1.74
N PRO A 179 8.99 -13.10 2.72
CA PRO A 179 10.02 -12.31 3.40
C PRO A 179 11.00 -11.64 2.44
N GLU A 180 11.42 -12.33 1.37
CA GLU A 180 12.28 -11.78 0.32
C GLU A 180 11.59 -10.65 -0.46
N GLY A 181 10.27 -10.76 -0.65
CA GLY A 181 9.46 -9.70 -1.23
C GLY A 181 9.43 -8.43 -0.38
N TYR A 182 9.25 -8.56 0.94
CA TYR A 182 9.32 -7.42 1.86
C TYR A 182 10.72 -6.82 1.92
N GLN A 183 11.76 -7.65 2.04
CA GLN A 183 13.15 -7.20 2.07
C GLN A 183 13.51 -6.38 0.82
N LYS A 184 13.01 -6.80 -0.35
CA LYS A 184 13.22 -6.10 -1.60
C LYS A 184 12.60 -4.70 -1.63
N LEU A 185 11.52 -4.47 -0.86
CA LEU A 185 10.88 -3.16 -0.73
C LEU A 185 11.50 -2.29 0.37
N ALA A 186 12.21 -2.89 1.33
CA ALA A 186 12.79 -2.20 2.48
C ALA A 186 13.79 -1.08 2.10
N ASP A 187 14.43 -1.19 0.93
CA ASP A 187 15.38 -0.18 0.43
C ASP A 187 14.69 1.03 -0.22
N ILE A 188 13.37 0.96 -0.45
CA ILE A 188 12.59 1.96 -1.20
C ILE A 188 11.71 2.79 -0.27
N VAL A 189 11.24 2.17 0.82
CA VAL A 189 10.46 2.88 1.84
C VAL A 189 11.31 3.95 2.55
N PRO A 190 10.69 4.98 3.16
CA PRO A 190 11.41 5.95 3.96
C PRO A 190 12.41 5.32 4.94
N LEU A 191 13.60 5.91 5.06
CA LEU A 191 14.72 5.33 5.81
C LEU A 191 14.38 4.99 7.28
N TRP A 192 13.46 5.74 7.89
CA TRP A 192 13.02 5.49 9.27
C TRP A 192 12.09 4.29 9.41
N LEU A 193 11.52 3.77 8.32
CA LEU A 193 10.64 2.60 8.32
C LEU A 193 11.41 1.30 8.11
N THR A 194 10.87 0.23 8.67
CA THR A 194 11.26 -1.15 8.38
C THR A 194 10.06 -1.94 7.88
N LEU A 195 10.33 -2.92 7.03
CA LEU A 195 9.40 -3.95 6.59
C LEU A 195 10.07 -5.31 6.85
N SER A 196 9.34 -6.27 7.40
CA SER A 196 9.82 -7.66 7.55
C SER A 196 8.70 -8.69 7.45
#